data_AF-A0AA87DMX3-F1
#
_entry.id   AF-A0AA87DMX3-F1
#
_cell.length_a   1.000
_cell.length_b   1.000
_cell.length_c   1.000
_cell.angle_alpha   90.00
_cell.angle_beta   90.00
_cell.angle_gamma   90.00
#
_symmetry.space_group_name_H-M   'P 1'
#
loop_
_entity.id
_entity.type
_entity.pdbx_description
1 polymer ?
#
loop_
_entity_poly.entity_id
_entity_poly.type
_entity_poly.pdbx_seq_one_letter_code
_entity_poly.pdbx_strand_id
1 'polypeptide(L)'
;MPELINKDALIVIFKPIIKALFDKEKEEAEGATINIDEFRRKYCGGKGREWVRVFIFDEFSEVDFENGGFVVNPRGGKKTIIFRKDAKKWIEDNYHRIDWNASIKDLEK
;
A
#
# COMPACT_ATOMS: atom_id res chain seq x y z
N MET A 1 -30.64 -23.36 33.96
CA MET A 1 -31.35 -23.22 32.67
C MET A 1 -30.41 -23.74 31.58
N PRO A 2 -30.81 -24.70 30.74
CA PRO A 2 -30.03 -24.99 29.54
C PRO A 2 -29.93 -23.72 28.69
N GLU A 3 -28.75 -23.42 28.18
CA GLU A 3 -28.58 -22.28 27.27
C GLU A 3 -29.49 -22.50 26.06
N LEU A 4 -30.45 -21.58 25.81
CA LEU A 4 -31.37 -21.65 24.67
C LEU A 4 -30.66 -21.62 23.31
N ILE A 5 -29.40 -21.17 23.30
CA ILE A 5 -28.58 -20.99 22.11
C ILE A 5 -27.43 -22.00 22.18
N ASN A 6 -27.38 -22.89 21.19
CA ASN A 6 -26.23 -23.74 20.98
C ASN A 6 -25.12 -22.93 20.30
N LYS A 7 -24.16 -22.45 21.11
CA LYS A 7 -23.03 -21.64 20.65
C LYS A 7 -22.16 -22.37 19.62
N ASP A 8 -21.99 -23.68 19.75
CA ASP A 8 -21.20 -24.48 18.80
C ASP A 8 -21.89 -24.54 17.43
N ALA A 9 -23.21 -24.71 17.41
CA ALA A 9 -24.00 -24.67 16.19
C ALA A 9 -23.90 -23.28 15.51
N LEU A 10 -23.94 -22.20 16.29
CA LEU A 10 -23.75 -20.85 15.76
C LEU A 10 -22.34 -20.67 15.17
N ILE A 11 -21.29 -21.15 15.84
CA ILE A 11 -19.91 -21.06 15.33
C ILE A 11 -19.78 -21.81 14.01
N VAL A 12 -20.39 -22.99 13.87
CA VAL A 12 -20.37 -23.78 12.63
C VAL A 12 -21.04 -23.02 11.48
N ILE A 13 -22.16 -22.32 11.74
CA ILE A 13 -22.90 -21.56 10.73
C ILE A 13 -22.17 -20.25 10.37
N PHE A 14 -21.66 -19.51 11.35
CA PHE A 14 -21.07 -18.19 11.12
C PHE A 14 -19.63 -18.23 10.62
N LYS A 15 -18.82 -19.22 11.01
CA LYS A 15 -17.42 -19.34 10.54
C LYS A 15 -17.27 -19.25 9.01
N PRO A 16 -18.03 -19.99 8.18
CA PRO A 16 -17.89 -19.90 6.73
C PRO A 16 -18.34 -18.55 6.18
N ILE A 17 -19.38 -17.94 6.76
CA ILE A 17 -19.86 -16.60 6.35
C ILE A 17 -18.79 -15.55 6.64
N ILE A 18 -18.24 -15.56 7.85
CA ILE A 18 -17.15 -14.66 8.27
C ILE A 18 -15.93 -14.86 7.36
N LYS A 19 -15.54 -16.12 7.11
CA LYS A 19 -14.43 -16.44 6.22
C LYS A 19 -14.65 -15.88 4.81
N ALA A 20 -15.83 -16.08 4.23
CA ALA A 20 -16.15 -15.58 2.89
C ALA A 20 -16.12 -14.05 2.82
N LEU A 21 -16.61 -13.36 3.86
CA LEU A 21 -16.52 -11.89 3.96
C LEU A 21 -15.07 -11.42 4.03
N PHE A 22 -14.24 -12.07 4.86
CA PHE A 22 -12.82 -11.75 4.95
C PHE A 22 -12.05 -12.03 3.66
N ASP A 23 -12.31 -13.16 2.99
CA ASP A 23 -11.63 -13.53 1.75
C ASP A 23 -11.98 -12.53 0.63
N LYS A 24 -13.24 -12.07 0.55
CA LYS A 24 -13.67 -11.04 -0.39
C LYS A 24 -13.01 -9.68 -0.13
N GLU A 25 -13.01 -9.21 1.11
CA GLU A 25 -12.33 -7.97 1.50
C GLU A 25 -10.83 -8.03 1.20
N LYS A 26 -10.22 -9.20 1.42
CA LYS A 26 -8.82 -9.42 1.08
C LYS A 26 -8.60 -9.29 -0.42
N GLU A 27 -9.40 -9.96 -1.25
CA GLU A 27 -9.29 -9.87 -2.72
C GLU A 27 -9.41 -8.43 -3.24
N GLU A 28 -10.40 -7.68 -2.74
CA GLU A 28 -10.57 -6.26 -3.09
C GLU A 28 -9.38 -5.41 -2.62
N ALA A 29 -8.81 -5.70 -1.45
CA ALA A 29 -7.61 -5.02 -0.95
C ALA A 29 -6.34 -5.37 -1.75
N GLU A 30 -6.25 -6.57 -2.31
CA GLU A 30 -5.13 -7.01 -3.16
C GLU A 30 -5.13 -6.32 -4.53
N GLY A 31 -6.31 -6.08 -5.11
CA GLY A 31 -6.47 -5.30 -6.35
C GLY A 31 -6.53 -3.79 -6.17
N ALA A 32 -6.48 -3.30 -4.93
CA ALA A 32 -6.68 -1.88 -4.63
C ALA A 32 -5.52 -1.03 -5.14
N THR A 33 -5.87 0.03 -5.90
CA THR A 33 -4.93 1.10 -6.25
C THR A 33 -5.14 2.31 -5.35
N ILE A 34 -4.08 3.07 -5.13
CA ILE A 34 -4.10 4.32 -4.36
C ILE A 34 -3.43 5.44 -5.16
N ASN A 35 -3.69 6.69 -4.77
CA ASN A 35 -2.97 7.85 -5.30
C ASN A 35 -1.72 8.18 -4.45
N ILE A 36 -0.91 9.12 -4.94
CA ILE A 36 0.32 9.56 -4.26
C ILE A 36 0.07 10.16 -2.86
N ASP A 37 -1.08 10.79 -2.62
CA ASP A 37 -1.40 11.36 -1.30
C ASP A 37 -1.73 10.29 -0.27
N GLU A 38 -2.39 9.23 -0.68
CA GLU A 38 -2.58 8.07 0.17
C GLU A 38 -1.27 7.33 0.41
N PHE A 39 -0.47 7.10 -0.63
CA PHE A 39 0.81 6.43 -0.52
C PHE A 39 1.75 7.15 0.45
N ARG A 40 1.95 8.48 0.26
CA ARG A 40 2.84 9.26 1.12
C ARG A 40 2.40 9.30 2.58
N ARG A 41 1.09 9.34 2.85
CA ARG A 41 0.54 9.39 4.21
C ARG A 41 0.62 8.03 4.90
N LYS A 42 0.37 6.94 4.19
CA LYS A 42 0.33 5.58 4.76
C LYS A 42 1.71 4.97 4.89
N TYR A 43 2.59 5.17 3.91
CA TYR A 43 3.84 4.41 3.81
C TYR A 43 5.10 5.27 3.89
N CYS A 44 5.00 6.58 3.61
CA CYS A 44 6.17 7.47 3.60
C CYS A 44 6.16 8.48 4.75
N GLY A 45 5.56 8.16 5.90
CA GLY A 45 5.58 9.04 7.09
C GLY A 45 4.96 10.43 6.88
N GLY A 46 4.09 10.61 5.87
CA GLY A 46 3.46 11.89 5.58
C GLY A 46 4.34 12.88 4.80
N LYS A 47 5.46 12.44 4.21
CA LYS A 47 6.35 13.27 3.38
C LYS A 47 5.61 13.98 2.24
N GLY A 48 6.22 15.05 1.72
CA GLY A 48 5.67 15.82 0.61
C GLY A 48 5.59 14.99 -0.68
N ARG A 49 4.67 15.35 -1.60
CA ARG A 49 4.55 14.66 -2.90
C ARG A 49 5.86 14.69 -3.68
N GLU A 50 6.53 15.83 -3.66
CA GLU A 50 7.78 16.00 -4.39
C GLU A 50 8.92 15.17 -3.79
N TRP A 51 8.97 15.09 -2.46
CA TRP A 51 9.91 14.21 -1.77
C TRP A 51 9.75 12.76 -2.22
N VAL A 52 8.50 12.28 -2.36
CA VAL A 52 8.22 10.93 -2.84
C VAL A 52 8.66 10.75 -4.30
N ARG A 53 8.45 11.74 -5.17
CA ARG A 53 8.91 11.63 -6.55
C ARG A 53 10.42 11.49 -6.62
N VAL A 54 11.14 12.36 -5.94
CA VAL A 54 12.60 12.39 -6.01
C VAL A 54 13.22 11.19 -5.30
N PHE A 55 12.92 11.00 -4.02
CA PHE A 55 13.64 10.05 -3.17
C PHE A 55 13.05 8.65 -3.16
N ILE A 56 11.92 8.41 -3.86
CA ILE A 56 11.36 7.08 -4.04
C ILE A 56 11.24 6.75 -5.53
N PHE A 57 10.52 7.55 -6.31
CA PHE A 57 10.23 7.17 -7.70
C PHE A 57 11.43 7.36 -8.63
N ASP A 58 12.21 8.42 -8.43
CA ASP A 58 13.35 8.74 -9.29
C ASP A 58 14.62 8.00 -8.85
N GLU A 59 14.80 7.85 -7.54
CA GLU A 59 15.93 7.13 -6.95
C GLU A 59 15.86 5.62 -7.22
N PHE A 60 14.67 5.02 -7.19
CA PHE A 60 14.50 3.58 -7.32
C PHE A 60 13.71 3.22 -8.58
N SER A 61 14.41 3.02 -9.70
CA SER A 61 13.77 2.73 -10.99
C SER A 61 12.93 1.44 -10.98
N GLU A 62 13.21 0.49 -10.09
CA GLU A 62 12.42 -0.74 -9.96
C GLU A 62 10.99 -0.53 -9.43
N VAL A 63 10.64 0.66 -8.94
CA VAL A 63 9.26 0.96 -8.52
C VAL A 63 8.36 1.34 -9.68
N ASP A 64 8.93 1.71 -10.84
CA ASP A 64 8.18 2.03 -12.05
C ASP A 64 7.54 0.76 -12.64
N PHE A 65 6.26 0.86 -12.98
CA PHE A 65 5.50 -0.22 -13.62
C PHE A 65 6.14 -0.72 -14.91
N GLU A 66 6.77 0.16 -15.70
CA GLU A 66 7.48 -0.23 -16.93
C GLU A 66 8.70 -1.13 -16.64
N ASN A 67 9.26 -1.05 -15.42
CA ASN A 67 10.35 -1.89 -14.93
C ASN A 67 9.86 -3.08 -14.08
N GLY A 68 8.56 -3.38 -14.09
CA GLY A 68 7.96 -4.45 -13.29
C GLY A 68 7.62 -4.03 -11.85
N GLY A 69 7.66 -2.73 -11.56
CA GLY A 69 7.28 -2.15 -10.28
C GLY A 69 5.79 -1.93 -10.11
N PHE A 70 5.44 -1.02 -9.21
CA PHE A 70 4.08 -0.83 -8.72
C PHE A 70 3.49 0.58 -8.98
N VAL A 71 4.25 1.48 -9.61
CA VAL A 71 3.85 2.86 -9.86
C VAL A 71 3.67 3.12 -11.35
N VAL A 72 2.47 3.52 -11.76
CA VAL A 72 2.19 4.00 -13.12
C VAL A 72 2.26 5.53 -13.14
N ASN A 73 2.96 6.10 -14.13
CA ASN A 73 3.16 7.55 -14.30
C ASN A 73 3.77 8.24 -13.05
N PRO A 74 4.99 7.84 -12.61
CA PRO A 74 5.62 8.39 -11.40
C PRO A 74 5.89 9.91 -11.49
N ARG A 75 6.34 10.39 -12.66
CA ARG A 75 6.67 11.81 -12.93
C ARG A 75 5.52 12.64 -13.50
N GLY A 76 4.32 12.07 -13.59
CA GLY A 76 3.16 12.76 -14.15
C GLY A 76 2.64 12.12 -15.45
N GLY A 77 1.43 12.56 -15.82
CA GLY A 77 0.52 11.95 -16.78
C GLY A 77 -0.91 12.34 -16.41
N LYS A 78 -1.95 11.67 -16.94
CA LYS A 78 -3.34 11.96 -16.51
C LYS A 78 -3.56 11.69 -15.01
N LYS A 79 -2.92 10.65 -14.45
CA LYS A 79 -3.00 10.27 -13.03
C LYS A 79 -1.87 9.31 -12.65
N THR A 80 -1.25 9.51 -11.48
CA THR A 80 -0.36 8.52 -10.86
C THR A 80 -1.21 7.45 -10.16
N ILE A 81 -0.94 6.18 -10.47
CA ILE A 81 -1.64 5.02 -9.91
C ILE A 81 -0.61 4.14 -9.23
N ILE A 82 -0.88 3.74 -7.98
CA ILE A 82 0.03 2.97 -7.15
C ILE A 82 -0.69 1.69 -6.70
N PHE A 83 -0.15 0.52 -7.03
CA PHE A 83 -0.70 -0.76 -6.58
C PHE A 83 -0.39 -0.96 -5.09
N ARG A 84 -1.42 -0.96 -4.25
CA ARG A 84 -1.27 -0.79 -2.80
C ARG A 84 -0.47 -1.92 -2.14
N LYS A 85 -0.75 -3.17 -2.54
CA LYS A 85 -0.12 -4.37 -1.97
C LYS A 85 1.39 -4.36 -2.22
N ASP A 86 1.78 -4.15 -3.47
CA ASP A 86 3.18 -4.17 -3.89
C ASP A 86 3.94 -2.97 -3.34
N ALA A 87 3.31 -1.79 -3.34
CA ALA A 87 3.87 -0.57 -2.74
C ALA A 87 4.18 -0.75 -1.24
N LYS A 88 3.26 -1.37 -0.49
CA LYS A 88 3.47 -1.67 0.93
C LYS A 88 4.66 -2.62 1.10
N LYS A 89 4.64 -3.75 0.38
CA LYS A 89 5.68 -4.77 0.47
C LYS A 89 7.07 -4.18 0.15
N TRP A 90 7.16 -3.40 -0.93
CA TRP A 90 8.41 -2.79 -1.33
C TRP A 90 8.93 -1.81 -0.28
N ILE A 91 8.07 -0.99 0.34
CA ILE A 91 8.50 -0.08 1.42
C ILE A 91 9.01 -0.87 2.62
N GLU A 92 8.36 -1.96 3.02
CA GLU A 92 8.81 -2.82 4.13
C GLU A 92 10.17 -3.46 3.82
N ASP A 93 10.34 -4.00 2.61
CA ASP A 93 11.57 -4.68 2.18
C ASP A 93 12.75 -3.70 2.01
N ASN A 94 12.48 -2.43 1.69
CA ASN A 94 13.49 -1.42 1.36
C ASN A 94 13.62 -0.29 2.37
N TYR A 95 12.94 -0.40 3.51
CA TYR A 95 12.89 0.64 4.55
C TYR A 95 14.27 1.16 4.94
N HIS A 96 15.27 0.28 5.03
CA HIS A 96 16.62 0.64 5.50
C HIS A 96 17.51 1.33 4.46
N ARG A 97 17.21 1.22 3.16
CA ARG A 97 18.00 1.87 2.11
C ARG A 97 17.43 3.21 1.66
N ILE A 98 16.24 3.58 2.14
CA ILE A 98 15.64 4.89 1.89
C ILE A 98 16.28 5.90 2.84
N ASP A 99 16.85 6.98 2.30
CA ASP A 99 17.23 8.13 3.11
C ASP A 99 16.00 8.93 3.52
N TRP A 100 15.39 8.53 4.64
CA TRP A 100 14.22 9.19 5.21
C TRP A 100 14.45 10.64 5.62
N ASN A 101 15.71 11.07 5.78
CA ASN A 101 16.06 12.42 6.19
C ASN A 101 16.44 13.32 5.02
N ALA A 102 16.49 12.79 3.81
CA ALA A 102 16.75 13.54 2.60
C ALA A 102 15.82 14.76 2.48
N SER A 103 16.35 15.84 1.94
CA SER A 103 15.64 17.11 1.77
C SER A 103 15.87 17.63 0.36
N ILE A 104 14.80 18.12 -0.26
CA ILE A 104 14.85 18.70 -1.62
C ILE A 104 15.84 19.87 -1.67
N LYS A 105 15.98 20.62 -0.57
CA LYS A 105 16.91 21.76 -0.47
C LYS A 105 18.38 21.37 -0.64
N ASP A 106 18.73 20.11 -0.40
CA ASP A 106 20.11 19.65 -0.54
C ASP A 106 20.47 19.33 -1.99
N LEU A 107 19.50 19.30 -2.90
CA LEU A 107 19.69 19.12 -4.35
C LEU A 107 19.91 20.44 -5.09
N GLU A 108 19.67 21.57 -4.42
CA GLU A 108 19.81 22.92 -4.99
C GLU A 108 21.18 23.57 -4.67
N LYS A 109 22.08 22.84 -4.02
CA LYS A 109 23.45 23.27 -3.67
C LYS A 109 24.46 22.76 -4.69
#